data_AF-A0A953E1Z4-F1
#
_entry.id   AF-A0A953E1Z4-F1
#
_cell.length_a   1.000
_cell.length_b   1.000
_cell.length_c   1.000
_cell.angle_alpha   90.00
_cell.angle_beta   90.00
_cell.angle_gamma   90.00
#
_symmetry.space_group_name_H-M   'P 1'
#
loop_
_entity.id
_entity.type
_entity.pdbx_description
1 polymer ?
#
loop_
_entity_poly.entity_id
_entity_poly.type
_entity_poly.pdbx_seq_one_letter_code
_entity_poly.pdbx_strand_id
1 'polypeptide(L)'
;MGTFDAAEVRLRLTDTELQVLRGVVEQLAALLGELPTPSTSDPLAELVGLVGPVEAPADPALRRLFPDGYRDDPAAAEEFRRFTQANLRAGKQADLAVVRRTLEEAERGGALTLDAQALDSWLRVLTDARLVLGVRLGIET
;
A
#
# COMPACT_ATOMS: atom_id res chain seq x y z
N MET A 1 -35.62 14.96 -3.80
CA MET A 1 -34.62 14.13 -3.09
C MET A 1 -33.67 13.59 -4.15
N GLY A 2 -32.61 14.34 -4.46
CA GLY A 2 -31.68 13.98 -5.53
C GLY A 2 -30.78 12.84 -5.05
N THR A 3 -30.84 11.71 -5.74
CA THR A 3 -29.85 10.64 -5.61
C THR A 3 -28.53 11.18 -6.13
N PHE A 4 -27.55 11.36 -5.24
CA PHE A 4 -26.17 11.58 -5.67
C PHE A 4 -25.72 10.30 -6.38
N ASP A 5 -25.54 10.41 -7.69
CA ASP A 5 -24.95 9.35 -8.50
C ASP A 5 -23.55 9.09 -7.93
N ALA A 6 -23.27 7.86 -7.51
CA ALA A 6 -21.96 7.51 -6.97
C ALA A 6 -20.94 7.77 -8.09
N ALA A 7 -19.95 8.62 -7.85
CA ALA A 7 -19.00 9.04 -8.88
C ALA A 7 -18.29 7.82 -9.49
N GLU A 8 -18.71 7.43 -10.70
CA GLU A 8 -18.08 6.37 -11.49
C GLU A 8 -16.97 6.99 -12.33
N VAL A 9 -15.72 6.60 -12.08
CA VAL A 9 -14.57 7.06 -12.87
C VAL A 9 -14.19 6.00 -13.89
N ARG A 10 -14.18 6.37 -15.17
CA ARG A 10 -13.73 5.49 -16.25
C ARG A 10 -12.30 5.83 -16.67
N LEU A 11 -11.41 4.85 -16.51
CA LEU A 11 -10.02 4.90 -16.95
C LEU A 11 -9.89 4.23 -18.32
N ARG A 12 -9.23 4.93 -19.25
CA ARG A 12 -8.82 4.35 -20.53
C ARG A 12 -7.31 4.20 -20.49
N LEU A 13 -6.86 2.95 -20.55
CA LEU A 13 -5.45 2.60 -20.57
C LEU A 13 -5.16 1.96 -21.92
N THR A 14 -4.08 2.38 -22.56
CA THR A 14 -3.47 1.64 -23.66
C THR A 14 -2.86 0.33 -23.14
N ASP A 15 -2.62 -0.62 -24.03
CA ASP A 15 -1.93 -1.87 -23.66
C ASP A 15 -0.60 -1.58 -22.97
N THR A 16 0.16 -0.59 -23.46
CA THR A 16 1.45 -0.23 -22.85
C THR A 16 1.29 0.33 -21.44
N GLU A 17 0.37 1.27 -21.22
CA GLU A 17 0.11 1.83 -19.90
C GLU A 17 -0.35 0.77 -18.91
N LEU A 18 -1.20 -0.15 -19.35
CA LEU A 18 -1.68 -1.26 -18.55
C LEU A 18 -0.52 -2.20 -18.14
N GLN A 19 0.38 -2.53 -19.08
CA GLN A 19 1.56 -3.35 -18.82
C GLN A 19 2.51 -2.66 -17.81
N VAL A 20 2.74 -1.36 -17.97
CA VAL A 20 3.57 -0.56 -17.05
C VAL A 20 2.95 -0.54 -15.65
N LEU A 21 1.66 -0.23 -15.54
CA LEU A 21 0.96 -0.16 -14.25
C LEU A 21 0.99 -1.51 -13.53
N ARG A 22 0.75 -2.62 -14.24
CA ARG A 22 0.87 -3.96 -13.66
C ARG A 22 2.29 -4.22 -13.16
N GLY A 23 3.30 -3.90 -13.94
CA GLY A 23 4.71 -4.03 -13.53
C GLY A 23 5.01 -3.27 -12.23
N VAL A 24 4.58 -2.01 -12.15
CA VAL A 24 4.77 -1.18 -10.95
C VAL A 24 4.02 -1.74 -9.74
N VAL A 25 2.77 -2.18 -9.93
CA VAL A 25 1.94 -2.77 -8.86
C VAL A 25 2.55 -4.07 -8.33
N GLU A 26 3.08 -4.92 -9.20
CA GLU A 26 3.78 -6.15 -8.78
C GLU A 26 5.09 -5.85 -8.04
N GLN A 27 5.85 -4.85 -8.51
CA GLN A 27 7.06 -4.41 -7.80
C GLN A 27 6.74 -3.85 -6.41
N LEU A 28 5.65 -3.09 -6.26
CA LEU A 28 5.18 -2.60 -4.97
C LEU A 28 4.73 -3.75 -4.06
N ALA A 29 3.98 -4.72 -4.59
CA ALA A 29 3.54 -5.89 -3.83
C ALA A 29 4.75 -6.69 -3.33
N ALA A 30 5.74 -6.94 -4.20
CA ALA A 30 6.97 -7.61 -3.84
C ALA A 30 7.77 -6.84 -2.78
N LEU A 31 7.81 -5.50 -2.87
CA LEU A 31 8.47 -4.65 -1.87
C LEU A 31 7.80 -4.70 -0.50
N LEU A 32 6.47 -4.68 -0.45
CA LEU A 32 5.73 -4.77 0.81
C LEU A 32 5.89 -6.14 1.49
N GLY A 33 6.18 -7.17 0.69
CA GLY A 33 6.35 -8.55 1.12
C GLY A 33 5.04 -9.18 1.59
N GLU A 34 5.13 -10.40 2.08
CA GLU A 34 4.04 -11.03 2.83
C GLU A 34 3.97 -10.42 4.24
N LEU A 35 2.76 -10.37 4.82
CA LEU A 35 2.66 -10.09 6.26
C LEU A 35 3.37 -11.22 6.98
N PRO A 36 4.18 -10.93 8.02
CA PRO A 36 4.66 -11.98 8.90
C PRO A 36 3.44 -12.78 9.36
N THR A 37 3.39 -14.06 9.03
CA THR A 37 2.40 -14.94 9.63
C THR A 37 2.71 -14.95 11.12
N PRO A 38 1.74 -14.66 12.00
CA PRO A 38 1.96 -14.76 13.42
C PRO A 38 2.48 -16.17 13.72
N SER A 39 3.74 -16.25 14.17
CA SER A 39 4.25 -17.50 14.75
C SER A 39 3.41 -17.74 15.99
N THR A 40 2.76 -18.92 16.07
CA THR A 40 1.73 -19.36 17.02
C THR A 40 2.17 -19.34 18.50
N SER A 41 2.80 -18.28 18.99
CA SER A 41 3.46 -18.29 20.28
C SER A 41 2.62 -17.68 21.40
N ASP A 42 1.64 -16.81 21.13
CA ASP A 42 0.61 -16.39 22.10
C ASP A 42 -0.40 -15.42 21.42
N PRO A 43 -1.66 -15.83 21.19
CA PRO A 43 -2.68 -14.97 20.61
C PRO A 43 -2.95 -13.68 21.39
N LEU A 44 -2.73 -13.69 22.71
CA LEU A 44 -2.90 -12.49 23.54
C LEU A 44 -1.75 -11.51 23.33
N ALA A 45 -0.51 -12.00 23.25
CA ALA A 45 0.67 -11.19 22.95
C ALA A 45 0.56 -10.52 21.57
N GLU A 46 -0.01 -11.20 20.58
CA GLU A 46 -0.32 -10.60 19.28
C GLU A 46 -1.35 -9.46 19.39
N LEU A 47 -2.42 -9.68 20.16
CA LEU A 47 -3.48 -8.68 20.36
C LEU A 47 -2.98 -7.42 21.06
N VAL A 48 -2.01 -7.56 21.98
CA VAL A 48 -1.42 -6.43 22.72
C VAL A 48 -0.11 -5.93 22.10
N GLY A 49 0.26 -6.41 20.91
CA GLY A 49 1.46 -5.98 20.20
C GLY A 49 2.78 -6.36 20.88
N LEU A 50 2.79 -7.31 21.82
CA LEU A 50 3.95 -7.72 22.61
C LEU A 50 5.08 -8.41 21.81
N VAL A 51 4.93 -8.55 20.49
CA VAL A 51 6.03 -8.91 19.57
C VAL A 51 7.18 -7.92 19.78
N GLY A 52 8.42 -8.40 19.80
CA GLY A 52 9.61 -7.65 20.19
C GLY A 52 9.88 -6.37 19.38
N PRO A 53 10.98 -5.65 19.68
CA PRO A 53 11.32 -4.37 19.07
C PRO A 53 11.19 -4.41 17.53
N VAL A 54 10.48 -3.42 16.97
CA VAL A 54 10.30 -3.30 15.51
C VAL A 54 11.29 -2.27 14.97
N GLU A 55 12.38 -2.78 14.42
CA GLU A 55 13.39 -1.95 13.75
C GLU A 55 12.81 -1.24 12.53
N ALA A 56 13.36 -0.05 12.24
CA ALA A 56 12.99 0.68 11.03
C ALA A 56 13.38 -0.13 9.78
N PRO A 57 12.61 -0.08 8.68
CA PRO A 57 12.96 -0.80 7.46
C PRO A 57 14.34 -0.39 6.93
N ALA A 58 15.19 -1.37 6.60
CA ALA A 58 16.49 -1.09 5.99
C ALA A 58 16.34 -0.43 4.61
N ASP A 59 15.34 -0.86 3.83
CA ASP A 59 15.07 -0.31 2.50
C ASP A 59 14.56 1.15 2.60
N PRO A 60 15.27 2.12 1.97
CA PRO A 60 14.82 3.51 1.97
C PRO A 60 13.44 3.72 1.33
N ALA A 61 13.02 2.87 0.38
CA ALA A 61 11.69 2.94 -0.20
C ALA A 61 10.62 2.55 0.84
N LEU A 62 10.88 1.51 1.63
CA LEU A 62 9.99 1.12 2.74
C LEU A 62 9.95 2.18 3.84
N ARG A 63 11.08 2.85 4.15
CA ARG A 63 11.08 3.97 5.10
C ARG A 63 10.20 5.13 4.65
N ARG A 64 10.10 5.37 3.34
CA ARG A 64 9.22 6.41 2.80
C ARG A 64 7.74 6.00 2.82
N LEU A 65 7.45 4.70 2.70
CA LEU A 65 6.09 4.15 2.85
C LEU A 65 5.63 4.04 4.31
N PHE A 66 6.57 3.87 5.24
CA PHE A 66 6.36 3.72 6.68
C PHE A 66 7.23 4.72 7.45
N PRO A 67 6.92 6.04 7.37
CA PRO A 67 7.69 7.06 8.06
C PRO A 67 7.55 6.94 9.58
N ASP A 68 8.57 7.38 10.30
CA ASP A 68 8.53 7.43 11.76
C ASP A 68 7.49 8.45 12.24
N GLY A 69 6.63 8.03 13.18
CA GLY A 69 5.62 8.90 13.79
C GLY A 69 6.24 9.99 14.69
N TYR A 70 7.44 9.75 15.20
CA TYR A 70 8.20 10.65 16.06
C TYR A 70 9.64 10.77 15.54
N ARG A 71 10.11 11.99 15.27
CA ARG A 71 11.44 12.24 14.69
C ARG A 71 12.54 12.39 15.73
N ASP A 72 12.19 12.95 16.89
CA ASP A 72 13.14 13.34 17.93
C ASP A 72 13.09 12.41 19.16
N ASP A 73 12.27 11.35 19.10
CA ASP A 73 12.11 10.36 20.16
C ASP A 73 12.16 8.93 19.57
N PRO A 74 13.35 8.29 19.57
CA PRO A 74 13.51 6.95 19.01
C PRO A 74 12.66 5.88 19.72
N ALA A 75 12.44 6.02 21.04
CA ALA A 75 11.66 5.06 21.82
C ALA A 75 10.17 5.17 21.46
N ALA A 76 9.64 6.40 21.38
CA ALA A 76 8.27 6.62 20.93
C ALA A 76 8.07 6.23 19.46
N ALA A 77 9.07 6.44 18.59
CA ALA A 77 9.04 6.00 17.19
C ALA A 77 8.95 4.47 17.08
N GLU A 78 9.72 3.74 17.90
CA GLU A 78 9.66 2.28 17.97
C GLU A 78 8.30 1.78 18.45
N GLU A 79 7.77 2.35 19.53
CA GLU A 79 6.45 2.01 20.05
C GLU A 79 5.34 2.30 19.02
N PHE A 80 5.43 3.44 18.33
CA PHE A 80 4.51 3.77 17.25
C PHE A 80 4.56 2.74 16.10
N ARG A 81 5.75 2.34 15.66
CA ARG A 81 5.88 1.31 14.61
C ARG A 81 5.29 -0.02 15.08
N ARG A 82 5.59 -0.43 16.31
CA ARG A 82 5.09 -1.65 16.94
C ARG A 82 3.56 -1.74 16.88
N PHE A 83 2.86 -0.64 17.17
CA PHE A 83 1.39 -0.64 17.20
C PHE A 83 0.72 -0.34 15.86
N THR A 84 1.36 0.37 14.94
CA THR A 84 0.69 0.88 13.73
C THR A 84 1.16 0.25 12.42
N GLN A 85 2.43 -0.17 12.32
CA GLN A 85 3.04 -0.53 11.04
C GLN A 85 2.40 -1.77 10.41
N ALA A 86 1.97 -2.75 11.22
CA ALA A 86 1.27 -3.93 10.74
C ALA A 86 -0.08 -3.57 10.08
N ASN A 87 -0.88 -2.72 10.75
CA ASN A 87 -2.17 -2.26 10.23
C ASN A 87 -1.98 -1.39 8.97
N LEU A 88 -0.98 -0.51 8.96
CA LEU A 88 -0.64 0.29 7.78
C LEU A 88 -0.23 -0.59 6.60
N ARG A 89 0.58 -1.63 6.83
CA ARG A 89 0.99 -2.58 5.79
C ARG A 89 -0.20 -3.37 5.25
N ALA A 90 -1.06 -3.88 6.13
CA ALA A 90 -2.27 -4.59 5.74
C ALA A 90 -3.21 -3.72 4.89
N GLY A 91 -3.38 -2.44 5.26
CA GLY A 91 -4.14 -1.48 4.46
C GLY A 91 -3.57 -1.27 3.05
N LYS A 92 -2.25 -1.08 2.94
CA LYS A 92 -1.57 -0.94 1.63
C LYS A 92 -1.71 -2.19 0.77
N GLN A 93 -1.60 -3.38 1.36
CA GLN A 93 -1.81 -4.64 0.64
C GLN A 93 -3.26 -4.82 0.19
N ALA A 94 -4.25 -4.42 1.00
CA ALA A 94 -5.65 -4.44 0.62
C ALA A 94 -5.91 -3.51 -0.57
N ASP A 95 -5.32 -2.31 -0.57
CA ASP A 95 -5.42 -1.37 -1.69
C ASP A 95 -4.78 -1.95 -2.97
N LEU A 96 -3.60 -2.56 -2.87
CA LEU A 96 -2.95 -3.25 -3.99
C LEU A 96 -3.80 -4.41 -4.52
N ALA A 97 -4.45 -5.18 -3.66
CA ALA A 97 -5.33 -6.27 -4.08
C ALA A 97 -6.52 -5.76 -4.89
N VAL A 98 -7.10 -4.61 -4.51
CA VAL A 98 -8.15 -3.94 -5.29
C VAL A 98 -7.61 -3.53 -6.66
N VAL A 99 -6.46 -2.84 -6.70
CA VAL A 99 -5.86 -2.37 -7.97
C VAL A 99 -5.53 -3.54 -8.90
N ARG A 100 -4.91 -4.61 -8.38
CA ARG A 100 -4.61 -5.84 -9.15
C ARG A 100 -5.85 -6.44 -9.79
N ARG A 101 -6.89 -6.68 -8.97
CA ARG A 101 -8.17 -7.22 -9.47
C ARG A 101 -8.73 -6.36 -10.60
N THR A 102 -8.74 -5.04 -10.42
CA THR A 102 -9.28 -4.12 -11.43
C THR A 102 -8.42 -4.05 -12.70
N LEU A 103 -7.10 -4.18 -12.60
CA LEU A 103 -6.21 -4.27 -13.78
C LEU A 103 -6.46 -5.57 -14.57
N GLU A 104 -6.63 -6.70 -13.87
CA GLU A 104 -6.96 -7.99 -14.51
C GLU A 104 -8.31 -7.95 -15.23
N GLU A 105 -9.29 -7.21 -14.71
CA GLU A 105 -10.58 -6.99 -15.37
C GLU A 105 -10.42 -6.18 -16.66
N ALA A 106 -9.58 -5.13 -16.65
CA ALA A 106 -9.29 -4.33 -17.84
C ALA A 106 -8.61 -5.16 -18.94
N GLU A 107 -7.70 -6.07 -18.58
CA GLU A 107 -7.04 -6.99 -19.53
C GLU A 107 -8.02 -7.89 -20.28
N ARG A 108 -9.17 -8.22 -19.69
CA ARG A 108 -10.21 -9.06 -20.33
C ARG A 108 -11.07 -8.29 -21.35
N GLY A 109 -10.73 -7.04 -21.67
CA GLY A 109 -11.30 -6.29 -22.79
C GLY A 109 -12.32 -5.22 -22.40
N GLY A 110 -12.34 -4.77 -21.14
CA GLY A 110 -13.22 -3.72 -20.64
C GLY A 110 -12.50 -2.39 -20.42
N ALA A 111 -13.19 -1.27 -20.64
CA ALA A 111 -12.77 0.00 -20.04
C ALA A 111 -12.85 -0.15 -18.51
N LEU A 112 -11.82 0.31 -17.80
CA LEU A 112 -11.79 0.18 -16.35
C LEU A 112 -12.75 1.20 -15.73
N THR A 113 -13.82 0.72 -15.13
CA THR A 113 -14.74 1.54 -14.32
C THR A 113 -14.40 1.34 -12.84
N LEU A 114 -14.17 2.45 -12.14
CA LEU A 114 -13.93 2.48 -10.71
C LEU A 114 -15.10 3.13 -9.99
N ASP A 115 -15.61 2.45 -8.96
CA ASP A 115 -16.43 3.10 -7.94
C ASP A 115 -15.55 3.95 -7.00
N ALA A 116 -16.17 4.69 -6.08
CA ALA A 116 -15.47 5.57 -5.15
C ALA A 116 -14.43 4.83 -4.28
N GLN A 117 -14.74 3.61 -3.83
CA GLN A 117 -13.84 2.84 -2.97
C GLN A 117 -12.62 2.33 -3.74
N ALA A 118 -12.84 1.84 -4.96
CA ALA A 118 -11.77 1.42 -5.84
C ALA A 118 -10.90 2.62 -6.24
N LEU A 119 -11.51 3.78 -6.54
CA LEU A 119 -10.79 5.02 -6.84
C LEU A 119 -9.88 5.44 -5.68
N ASP A 120 -10.35 5.42 -4.43
CA ASP A 120 -9.52 5.74 -3.27
C ASP A 120 -8.35 4.78 -3.10
N SER A 121 -8.55 3.50 -3.41
CA SER A 121 -7.49 2.49 -3.39
C SER A 121 -6.45 2.77 -4.48
N TRP A 122 -6.90 3.12 -5.69
CA TRP A 122 -6.03 3.53 -6.80
C TRP A 122 -5.19 4.77 -6.47
N LEU A 123 -5.79 5.82 -5.90
CA LEU A 123 -5.07 7.04 -5.54
C LEU A 123 -4.00 6.77 -4.48
N ARG A 124 -4.29 5.93 -3.49
CA ARG A 124 -3.32 5.50 -2.47
C ARG A 124 -2.18 4.69 -3.07
N VAL A 125 -2.47 3.71 -3.93
CA VAL A 125 -1.44 2.90 -4.61
C VAL A 125 -0.57 3.74 -5.54
N LEU A 126 -1.16 4.67 -6.30
CA LEU A 126 -0.38 5.58 -7.17
C LEU A 126 0.51 6.53 -6.36
N THR A 127 0.05 6.96 -5.18
CA THR A 127 0.87 7.74 -4.25
C THR A 127 2.04 6.91 -3.73
N ASP A 128 1.80 5.66 -3.33
CA ASP A 128 2.86 4.74 -2.90
C ASP A 128 3.86 4.46 -4.03
N ALA A 129 3.38 4.23 -5.26
CA ALA A 129 4.20 4.07 -6.45
C ALA A 129 5.11 5.27 -6.68
N ARG A 130 4.56 6.49 -6.62
CA ARG A 130 5.31 7.72 -6.75
C ARG A 130 6.44 7.81 -5.71
N LEU A 131 6.14 7.51 -4.45
CA LEU A 131 7.13 7.58 -3.37
C LEU A 131 8.27 6.58 -3.58
N VAL A 132 7.93 5.33 -3.93
CA VAL A 132 8.93 4.27 -4.17
C VAL A 132 9.79 4.58 -5.40
N LEU A 133 9.16 4.97 -6.51
CA LEU A 133 9.87 5.33 -7.74
C LEU A 133 10.78 6.54 -7.52
N GLY A 134 10.33 7.55 -6.77
CA GLY A 134 11.16 8.70 -6.41
C GLY A 134 12.47 8.28 -5.73
N VAL A 135 12.38 7.39 -4.73
CA VAL A 135 13.58 6.85 -4.05
C VAL A 135 14.48 6.07 -5.00
N ARG A 136 13.92 5.18 -5.83
CA ARG A 136 14.71 4.34 -6.74
C ARG A 136 15.38 5.14 -7.86
N LEU A 137 14.77 6.24 -8.28
CA LEU A 137 15.30 7.13 -9.32
C LEU A 137 16.20 8.24 -8.75
N GLY A 138 16.39 8.30 -7.43
CA GLY A 138 17.18 9.36 -6.78
C GLY A 138 16.53 10.74 -6.86
N ILE A 139 15.20 10.80 -6.96
CA ILE A 139 14.42 12.03 -7.02
C ILE A 139 13.95 12.38 -5.62
N GLU A 140 14.47 13.48 -5.08
CA GLU A 140 13.98 14.06 -3.84
C GLU A 140 12.74 14.93 -4.13
N THR A 141 11.65 14.69 -3.42
CA THR A 141 10.42 15.49 -3.42
C THR A 141 10.04 15.88 -2.01
#